data_AF-A0AAW0SFX2-F1
#
_entry.id   AF-A0AAW0SFX2-F1
#
_cell.length_a   1.000
_cell.length_b   1.000
_cell.length_c   1.000
_cell.angle_alpha   90.00
_cell.angle_beta   90.00
_cell.angle_gamma   90.00
#
_symmetry.space_group_name_H-M   'P 1'
#
loop_
_entity.id
_entity.type
_entity.pdbx_description
1 polymer ?
#
loop_
_entity_poly.entity_id
_entity_poly.type
_entity_poly.pdbx_seq_one_letter_code
_entity_poly.pdbx_strand_id
1 'polypeptide(L)'
;MWSLRQKTPQILHSLKFQRERITTLHVPFQSKWLYLGTERGNIHIVKIVTFELSGYCINWNKAIELSRKTHPGAVVHLSENPVDPGKLLIGYESGQLVLWDFKACCADVRYQATEPLSGISRVMLVNLRMTQR
;
A
#
# COMPACT_ATOMS: atom_id res chain seq x y z
N MET A 1 -9.85 10.02 12.15
CA MET A 1 -9.87 8.88 13.09
C MET A 1 -11.06 9.02 14.03
N TRP A 2 -11.87 7.98 14.21
CA TRP A 2 -13.05 7.99 15.08
C TRP A 2 -12.69 7.37 16.44
N SER A 3 -13.07 8.01 17.56
CA SER A 3 -12.98 7.38 18.88
C SER A 3 -14.25 6.57 19.15
N LEU A 4 -14.13 5.25 19.27
CA LEU A 4 -15.24 4.36 19.65
C LEU A 4 -15.34 4.14 21.18
N ARG A 5 -14.48 4.81 21.96
CA ARG A 5 -14.50 4.70 23.44
C ARG A 5 -15.61 5.54 24.09
N GLN A 6 -16.29 6.38 23.31
CA GLN A 6 -17.36 7.26 23.78
C GLN A 6 -18.70 6.85 23.15
N LYS A 7 -19.81 7.13 23.86
CA LYS A 7 -21.20 6.85 23.40
C LYS A 7 -21.54 7.50 22.06
N THR A 8 -20.84 8.57 21.69
CA THR A 8 -20.96 9.24 20.40
C THR A 8 -19.61 9.23 19.68
N PRO A 9 -19.57 8.80 18.42
CA PRO A 9 -18.33 8.83 17.66
C PRO A 9 -17.90 10.27 17.41
N GLN A 10 -16.67 10.60 17.80
CA GLN A 10 -16.07 11.90 17.52
C GLN A 10 -14.91 11.76 16.53
N ILE A 11 -14.83 12.71 15.59
CA ILE A 11 -13.68 12.85 14.69
C ILE A 11 -12.54 13.46 15.51
N LEU A 12 -11.50 12.68 15.79
CA LEU A 12 -10.32 13.13 16.53
C LEU A 12 -9.34 13.90 15.64
N HIS A 13 -9.09 13.36 14.44
CA HIS A 13 -8.10 13.90 13.50
C HIS A 13 -8.57 13.73 12.06
N SER A 14 -8.21 14.69 11.22
CA SER A 14 -8.51 14.73 9.79
C SER A 14 -7.23 15.09 9.02
N LEU A 15 -6.91 14.29 8.01
CA LEU A 15 -5.79 14.52 7.10
C LEU A 15 -6.37 14.77 5.71
N LYS A 16 -6.08 15.93 5.12
CA LYS A 16 -6.55 16.30 3.79
C LYS A 16 -5.45 16.03 2.78
N PHE A 17 -5.74 15.18 1.79
CA PHE A 17 -4.89 15.00 0.62
C PHE A 17 -5.31 16.00 -0.46
N GLN A 18 -4.35 16.73 -1.02
CA GLN A 18 -4.61 17.64 -2.13
C GLN A 18 -4.52 16.87 -3.45
N ARG A 19 -5.63 16.81 -4.20
CA ARG A 19 -5.73 16.24 -5.56
C ARG A 19 -5.35 14.75 -5.72
N GLU A 20 -5.29 14.00 -4.62
CA GLU A 20 -5.13 12.54 -4.64
C GLU A 20 -6.27 11.86 -3.90
N ARG A 21 -7.01 11.00 -4.62
CA ARG A 21 -8.06 10.16 -4.05
C ARG A 21 -7.43 8.91 -3.45
N ILE A 22 -7.71 8.65 -2.17
CA ILE A 22 -7.27 7.44 -1.48
C ILE A 22 -8.12 6.28 -1.99
N THR A 23 -7.48 5.18 -2.36
CA THR A 23 -8.12 3.96 -2.85
C THR A 23 -8.01 2.82 -1.85
N THR A 24 -6.90 2.74 -1.11
CA THR A 24 -6.65 1.67 -0.15
C THR A 24 -6.01 2.17 1.13
N LEU A 25 -6.31 1.47 2.22
CA LEU A 25 -5.77 1.70 3.56
C LEU A 25 -5.29 0.36 4.11
N HIS A 26 -4.05 0.31 4.60
CA HIS A 26 -3.55 -0.85 5.33
C HIS A 26 -2.95 -0.42 6.66
N VAL A 27 -3.52 -0.94 7.75
CA VAL A 27 -2.98 -0.83 9.10
C VAL A 27 -2.48 -2.21 9.50
N PRO A 28 -1.16 -2.38 9.63
CA PRO A 28 -0.59 -3.63 10.07
C PRO A 28 -0.76 -3.86 11.57
N PHE A 29 -0.72 -5.13 11.97
CA PHE A 29 -0.92 -5.53 13.35
C PHE A 29 0.18 -4.95 14.25
N GLN A 30 -0.22 -4.21 15.30
CA GLN A 30 0.68 -3.52 16.24
C GLN A 30 1.67 -2.52 15.61
N SER A 31 1.41 -2.06 14.37
CA SER A 31 2.26 -1.05 13.74
C SER A 31 1.92 0.36 14.21
N LYS A 32 2.90 1.25 14.15
CA LYS A 32 2.72 2.70 14.36
C LYS A 32 2.38 3.43 13.06
N TRP A 33 2.35 2.70 11.94
CA TRP A 33 2.24 3.25 10.59
C TRP A 33 0.95 2.78 9.90
N LEU A 34 0.37 3.69 9.13
CA LEU A 34 -0.77 3.48 8.26
C LEU A 34 -0.30 3.72 6.83
N TYR A 35 -0.45 2.70 5.98
CA TYR A 35 -0.11 2.81 4.56
C TYR A 35 -1.37 3.18 3.77
N LEU A 36 -1.23 4.16 2.88
CA LEU A 36 -2.31 4.74 2.09
C LEU A 36 -1.98 4.60 0.62
N GLY A 37 -2.76 3.86 -0.13
CA GLY A 37 -2.66 3.80 -1.59
C GLY A 37 -3.57 4.83 -2.24
N THR A 38 -3.12 5.40 -3.36
CA THR A 38 -3.89 6.40 -4.11
C THR A 38 -4.26 5.92 -5.51
N GLU A 39 -5.25 6.59 -6.09
CA GLU A 39 -5.68 6.37 -7.48
C GLU A 39 -4.56 6.67 -8.50
N ARG A 40 -3.59 7.51 -8.13
CA ARG A 40 -2.41 7.81 -8.94
C ARG A 40 -1.27 6.80 -8.77
N GLY A 41 -1.48 5.71 -8.02
CA GLY A 41 -0.45 4.69 -7.82
C GLY A 41 0.58 5.01 -6.74
N ASN A 42 0.47 6.16 -6.07
CA ASN A 42 1.39 6.53 -5.00
C ASN A 42 0.99 5.91 -3.66
N ILE A 43 1.98 5.67 -2.81
CA ILE A 43 1.76 5.17 -1.45
C ILE A 43 2.30 6.18 -0.46
N HIS A 44 1.43 6.68 0.42
CA HIS A 44 1.81 7.58 1.51
C HIS A 44 1.84 6.82 2.83
N ILE A 45 2.80 7.16 3.68
CA ILE A 45 2.92 6.58 5.02
C ILE A 45 2.52 7.63 6.04
N VAL A 46 1.55 7.30 6.89
CA VAL A 46 1.02 8.15 7.96
C VAL A 46 1.32 7.53 9.31
N LYS A 47 1.72 8.34 10.28
CA LYS A 47 1.86 7.89 11.67
C LYS A 47 0.48 7.81 12.31
N ILE A 48 0.11 6.66 12.86
CA ILE A 48 -1.24 6.42 13.42
C ILE A 48 -1.50 7.33 14.63
N VAL A 49 -0.51 7.49 15.50
CA VAL A 49 -0.67 8.22 16.77
C VAL A 49 -0.90 9.71 16.56
N THR A 50 -0.13 10.35 15.66
CA THR A 50 -0.24 11.79 15.40
C THR A 50 -1.16 12.11 14.21
N PHE A 51 -1.48 11.10 13.40
CA PHE A 51 -2.24 11.23 12.16
C PHE A 51 -1.59 12.20 11.15
N GLU A 52 -0.26 12.26 11.16
CA GLU A 52 0.56 13.09 10.28
C GLU A 52 1.25 12.26 9.21
N LEU A 53 1.47 12.86 8.04
CA LEU A 53 2.30 12.29 7.00
C LEU A 53 3.75 12.18 7.50
N SER A 54 4.36 11.02 7.28
CA SER A 54 5.79 10.79 7.60
C SER A 54 6.75 11.60 6.72
N GLY A 55 6.27 12.18 5.61
CA GLY A 55 7.09 12.75 4.54
C GLY A 55 7.64 11.72 3.56
N TYR A 56 7.57 10.42 3.87
CA TYR A 56 7.97 9.36 2.96
C TYR A 56 6.82 8.96 2.03
N CYS A 57 7.11 8.94 0.73
CA CYS A 57 6.19 8.53 -0.33
C CYS A 57 6.87 7.51 -1.24
N ILE A 58 6.20 6.39 -1.49
CA ILE A 58 6.59 5.45 -2.54
C ILE A 58 5.88 5.91 -3.81
N ASN A 59 6.65 6.48 -4.73
CA ASN A 59 6.13 6.88 -6.03
C ASN A 59 6.00 5.65 -6.93
N TRP A 60 4.89 5.57 -7.68
CA TRP A 60 4.65 4.45 -8.60
C TRP A 60 5.79 4.25 -9.59
N ASN A 61 6.40 5.35 -10.05
CA ASN A 61 7.49 5.34 -11.03
C ASN A 61 8.79 4.70 -10.49
N LYS A 62 8.99 4.71 -9.17
CA LYS A 62 10.11 4.01 -8.51
C LYS A 62 9.77 2.54 -8.24
N ALA A 63 8.50 2.24 -7.99
CA ALA A 63 8.03 0.90 -7.70
C ALA A 63 8.01 0.00 -8.95
N ILE A 64 7.64 0.54 -10.10
CA ILE A 64 7.63 -0.23 -11.36
C ILE A 64 9.03 -0.38 -11.96
N GLU A 65 9.12 -1.15 -13.03
CA GLU A 65 10.34 -1.32 -13.80
C GLU A 65 10.58 -0.10 -14.70
N LEU A 66 11.82 0.41 -14.75
CA LEU A 66 12.18 1.62 -15.51
C LEU A 66 11.94 1.48 -17.03
N SER A 67 11.97 0.26 -17.55
CA SER A 67 11.69 -0.06 -18.96
C SER A 67 10.22 0.15 -19.31
N ARG A 68 9.31 0.04 -18.33
CA ARG A 68 7.86 0.20 -18.52
C ARG A 68 7.49 1.67 -18.36
N LYS A 69 7.14 2.31 -19.48
CA LYS A 69 6.64 3.70 -19.50
C LYS A 69 5.14 3.81 -19.21
N THR A 70 4.45 2.69 -19.04
CA THR A 70 3.01 2.65 -18.80
C THR A 70 2.70 2.81 -17.32
N HIS A 71 1.74 3.69 -17.03
CA HIS A 71 1.27 3.94 -15.66
C HIS A 71 0.57 2.67 -15.12
N PRO A 72 0.92 2.19 -13.90
CA PRO A 72 0.38 0.93 -13.37
C PRO A 72 -1.06 1.04 -12.88
N GLY A 73 -1.59 2.25 -12.76
CA GLY A 73 -2.97 2.52 -12.32
C GLY A 73 -3.06 2.75 -10.81
N ALA A 74 -4.28 2.65 -10.28
CA ALA A 74 -4.54 2.83 -8.87
C ALA A 74 -3.88 1.75 -8.01
N VAL A 75 -3.52 2.09 -6.77
CA VAL A 75 -3.15 1.09 -5.77
C VAL A 75 -4.41 0.40 -5.28
N VAL A 76 -4.54 -0.90 -5.52
CA VAL A 76 -5.72 -1.72 -5.18
C VAL A 76 -5.45 -2.70 -4.04
N HIS A 77 -4.17 -2.93 -3.69
CA HIS A 77 -3.81 -3.81 -2.58
C HIS A 77 -2.53 -3.32 -1.87
N LEU A 78 -2.54 -3.38 -0.54
CA LEU A 78 -1.39 -3.14 0.33
C LEU A 78 -1.39 -4.19 1.44
N SER A 79 -0.25 -4.85 1.66
CA SER A 79 -0.08 -5.76 2.79
C SER A 79 1.38 -5.88 3.20
N GLU A 80 1.63 -6.00 4.50
CA GLU A 80 2.97 -6.31 5.00
C GLU A 80 3.43 -7.72 4.63
N ASN A 81 4.75 -7.89 4.56
CA ASN A 81 5.35 -9.20 4.49
C ASN A 81 5.44 -9.79 5.93
N PRO A 82 4.72 -10.87 6.25
CA PRO A 82 4.77 -11.50 7.58
C PRO A 82 6.12 -12.12 7.96
N VAL A 83 7.08 -12.24 7.02
CA VAL A 83 8.45 -12.70 7.31
C VAL A 83 9.40 -11.53 7.52
N ASP A 84 9.17 -10.41 6.83
CA ASP A 84 10.03 -9.22 6.89
C ASP A 84 9.19 -7.95 6.94
N PRO A 85 8.94 -7.37 8.14
CA PRO A 85 8.20 -6.12 8.29
C PRO A 85 8.84 -4.93 7.57
N GLY A 86 10.09 -5.03 7.13
CA GLY A 86 10.76 -4.04 6.29
C GLY A 86 10.30 -4.06 4.82
N LYS A 87 9.38 -4.96 4.45
CA LYS A 87 8.87 -5.09 3.10
C LYS A 87 7.36 -4.95 3.01
N LEU A 88 6.92 -4.24 1.99
CA LEU A 88 5.52 -3.97 1.70
C LEU A 88 5.14 -4.56 0.33
N LEU A 89 4.12 -5.41 0.30
CA LEU A 89 3.52 -5.86 -0.95
C LEU A 89 2.52 -4.81 -1.43
N ILE A 90 2.71 -4.36 -2.66
CA ILE A 90 1.90 -3.37 -3.36
C ILE A 90 1.28 -4.05 -4.58
N GLY A 91 -0.03 -3.93 -4.72
CA GLY A 91 -0.76 -4.37 -5.91
C GLY A 91 -1.42 -3.19 -6.61
N TYR A 92 -1.22 -3.12 -7.92
CA TYR A 92 -1.78 -2.11 -8.80
C TYR A 92 -2.91 -2.68 -9.66
N GLU A 93 -3.85 -1.83 -10.03
CA GLU A 93 -5.02 -2.18 -10.86
C GLU A 93 -4.63 -2.89 -12.18
N SER A 94 -3.52 -2.50 -12.80
CA SER A 94 -2.99 -3.15 -14.02
C SER A 94 -2.53 -4.61 -13.84
N GLY A 95 -2.59 -5.18 -12.63
CA GLY A 95 -2.06 -6.50 -12.33
C GLY A 95 -0.59 -6.50 -11.92
N GLN A 96 0.07 -5.34 -11.92
CA GLN A 96 1.44 -5.22 -11.42
C GLN A 96 1.47 -5.42 -9.90
N LEU A 97 2.30 -6.36 -9.46
CA LEU A 97 2.64 -6.61 -8.06
C LEU A 97 4.09 -6.20 -7.83
N VAL A 98 4.34 -5.57 -6.69
CA VAL A 98 5.66 -5.09 -6.30
C VAL A 98 5.88 -5.38 -4.82
N LEU A 99 6.97 -6.08 -4.50
CA LEU A 99 7.48 -6.17 -3.14
C LEU A 99 8.50 -5.04 -2.96
N TRP A 100 8.11 -4.02 -2.20
CA TRP A 100 8.93 -2.86 -1.90
C TRP A 100 9.76 -3.08 -0.65
N ASP A 101 11.04 -2.73 -0.68
CA ASP A 101 11.94 -2.75 0.47
C ASP A 101 12.14 -1.32 1.00
N PHE A 102 11.73 -1.09 2.26
CA PHE A 102 11.88 0.23 2.91
C PHE A 102 13.33 0.60 3.20
N LYS A 103 14.20 -0.38 3.49
CA LYS A 103 15.62 -0.14 3.80
C LYS A 103 16.37 0.24 2.52
N ALA A 104 16.15 -0.52 1.45
CA ALA A 104 16.80 -0.27 0.17
C ALA A 104 16.13 0.88 -0.63
N CYS A 105 14.91 1.27 -0.24
CA CYS A 105 14.09 2.25 -0.95
C CYS A 105 13.94 1.93 -2.45
N CYS A 106 13.81 0.63 -2.75
CA CYS A 106 13.63 0.12 -4.09
C CYS A 106 12.67 -1.08 -4.08
N ALA A 107 12.21 -1.46 -5.27
CA ALA A 107 11.43 -2.67 -5.44
C ALA A 107 12.36 -3.88 -5.57
N ASP A 108 12.19 -4.81 -4.63
CA ASP A 108 12.94 -6.05 -4.47
C ASP A 108 12.46 -7.10 -5.47
N VAL A 109 11.14 -7.29 -5.55
CA VAL A 109 10.51 -8.22 -6.49
C VAL A 109 9.40 -7.51 -7.26
N ARG A 110 9.29 -7.81 -8.55
CA ARG A 110 8.20 -7.34 -9.42
C ARG A 110 7.58 -8.54 -10.13
N TYR A 111 6.26 -8.57 -10.19
CA TYR A 111 5.51 -9.60 -10.89
C TYR A 111 4.34 -8.97 -11.63
N GLN A 112 4.06 -9.46 -12.85
CA GLN A 112 2.91 -9.03 -13.63
C GLN A 112 1.86 -10.13 -13.63
N ALA A 113 0.71 -9.88 -13.02
CA ALA A 113 -0.44 -10.77 -13.16
C ALA A 113 -1.00 -10.70 -14.59
N THR A 114 -1.55 -11.82 -15.04
CA THR A 114 -2.22 -11.96 -16.34
C THR A 114 -3.54 -11.21 -16.40
N GLU A 115 -4.17 -10.99 -15.25
CA GLU A 115 -5.45 -10.29 -15.12
C GLU A 115 -5.31 -9.02 -14.26
N PRO A 116 -6.12 -7.97 -14.53
CA PRO A 116 -6.22 -6.82 -13.65
C PRO A 116 -6.59 -7.21 -12.23
N LEU A 117 -6.01 -6.53 -11.24
CA LEU A 117 -6.31 -6.79 -9.84
C LEU A 117 -7.54 -5.98 -9.43
N SER A 118 -8.55 -6.66 -8.88
CA SER A 118 -9.70 -6.01 -8.25
C SER A 118 -9.58 -6.09 -6.72
N GLY A 119 -10.25 -5.17 -6.00
CA GLY A 119 -10.17 -5.09 -4.53
C GLY A 119 -10.60 -6.36 -3.78
N ILE A 120 -11.24 -7.32 -4.46
CA ILE A 120 -11.69 -8.61 -3.92
C ILE A 120 -10.65 -9.74 -4.11
N SER A 121 -9.60 -9.54 -4.91
CA SER A 121 -8.52 -10.52 -5.15
C SER A 121 -7.64 -10.83 -3.91
N ARG A 122 -8.05 -10.34 -2.74
CA ARG A 122 -7.45 -10.48 -1.40
C ARG A 122 -7.07 -11.92 -1.01
N VAL A 123 -7.70 -12.93 -1.63
CA VAL A 123 -7.52 -14.37 -1.33
C VAL A 123 -6.50 -15.05 -2.25
N MET A 124 -6.22 -14.53 -3.45
CA MET A 124 -5.33 -15.22 -4.40
C MET A 124 -3.83 -14.94 -4.16
N LEU A 125 -3.48 -13.83 -3.51
CA LEU A 125 -2.07 -13.48 -3.25
C LEU A 125 -1.43 -14.28 -2.11
N VAL A 126 -2.23 -14.93 -1.26
CA VAL A 126 -1.70 -15.86 -0.26
C VAL A 126 -1.19 -17.15 -0.91
N ASN A 127 -1.70 -17.53 -2.10
CA ASN A 127 -1.24 -18.72 -2.80
C ASN A 127 0.12 -18.56 -3.51
N LEU A 128 0.65 -17.34 -3.64
CA LEU A 128 2.01 -17.13 -4.15
C LEU A 128 3.10 -17.41 -3.08
N ARG A 129 2.73 -17.92 -1.91
CA ARG A 129 3.67 -18.35 -0.86
C ARG A 129 3.98 -19.85 -0.82
N MET A 130 3.54 -20.68 -1.77
CA MET A 130 3.84 -22.12 -1.73
C MET A 130 4.31 -22.76 -3.06
N THR A 131 5.06 -22.04 -3.91
CA THR A 131 5.63 -22.66 -5.12
C THR A 131 7.06 -22.23 -5.48
N GLN A 132 7.80 -21.67 -4.54
CA GLN A 132 9.27 -21.61 -4.62
C GLN A 132 9.84 -22.41 -3.45
N ARG A 133 9.80 -23.73 -3.61
CA ARG A 133 10.80 -24.66 -3.09
C ARG A 133 11.53 -25.25 -4.29
#